data_AF-A0A357IVK7-F1
#
_entry.id   AF-A0A357IVK7-F1
#
_cell.length_a   1.000
_cell.length_b   1.000
_cell.length_c   1.000
_cell.angle_alpha   90.00
_cell.angle_beta   90.00
_cell.angle_gamma   90.00
#
_symmetry.space_group_name_H-M   'P 1'
#
loop_
_entity.id
_entity.type
_entity.pdbx_description
1 polymer ?
#
loop_
_entity_poly.entity_id
_entity_poly.type
_entity_poly.pdbx_seq_one_letter_code
_entity_poly.pdbx_strand_id
1 'polypeptide(L)'
;MEPVRNKYTMRKATGKAGITLMTLFLMTGLVSCNSSEDPNLTWLLGLADGTSQSTTGQVSSTEIPFSYNIDNIQQGTGDFVFETNKSIPVEILVEDPDGGVQGTRVLIRDANGERVLFRAVTDEAGNATGVVTVNQDEQSAVIEVEYNGQTLYVDLDITDVLQATVTVLVRVRADVSEIADADGDGVPDNEDDYPQDPDRATVVRVPAEGFYRVAYEDLYPKRGDADFNDYVVQVYHEQDLNASGKLVELRSYYTHIAKGAGYDHTLHLAL
;
A
#
# COMPACT_ATOMS: atom_id res chain seq x y z
N MET A 1 28.40 -42.13 -2.40
CA MET A 1 28.21 -42.80 -3.70
C MET A 1 27.26 -41.94 -4.50
N GLU A 2 27.81 -41.18 -5.44
CA GLU A 2 27.16 -40.85 -6.71
C GLU A 2 27.86 -41.69 -7.79
N PRO A 3 27.37 -41.89 -9.03
CA PRO A 3 26.66 -40.88 -9.85
C PRO A 3 25.63 -41.41 -10.89
N VAL A 4 25.19 -40.50 -11.80
CA VAL A 4 24.86 -40.68 -13.25
C VAL A 4 23.36 -40.89 -13.59
N ARG A 5 22.67 -40.18 -14.52
CA ARG A 5 22.98 -39.14 -15.54
C ARG A 5 21.67 -38.49 -16.05
N ASN A 6 21.76 -37.17 -16.27
CA ASN A 6 21.27 -36.37 -17.41
C ASN A 6 20.47 -37.03 -18.55
N LYS A 7 19.41 -36.33 -19.00
CA LYS A 7 19.28 -35.89 -20.41
C LYS A 7 18.58 -34.52 -20.52
N TYR A 8 19.38 -33.50 -20.83
CA TYR A 8 18.94 -32.28 -21.49
C TYR A 8 18.39 -32.58 -22.88
N THR A 9 17.33 -31.88 -23.29
CA THR A 9 16.97 -31.72 -24.71
C THR A 9 16.79 -30.25 -25.03
N MET A 10 17.85 -29.65 -25.58
CA MET A 10 17.80 -28.40 -26.34
C MET A 10 17.64 -28.74 -27.82
N ARG A 11 16.75 -28.03 -28.52
CA ARG A 11 16.68 -27.81 -29.99
C ARG A 11 15.39 -27.00 -30.26
N LYS A 12 15.32 -25.96 -31.09
CA LYS A 12 16.28 -25.30 -31.97
C LYS A 12 15.63 -23.98 -32.40
N ALA A 13 16.33 -22.86 -32.33
CA ALA A 13 15.94 -21.64 -33.04
C ALA A 13 16.19 -21.82 -34.54
N THR A 14 15.22 -21.42 -35.37
CA THR A 14 15.42 -21.18 -36.81
C THR A 14 14.59 -19.95 -37.19
N GLY A 15 15.28 -18.84 -37.42
CA GLY A 15 14.69 -17.65 -38.02
C GLY A 15 14.51 -17.77 -39.53
N LYS A 16 13.68 -16.88 -40.09
CA LYS A 16 13.79 -16.43 -41.47
C LYS A 16 13.43 -14.94 -41.55
N ALA A 17 14.34 -14.18 -42.15
CA ALA A 17 14.19 -12.81 -42.58
C ALA A 17 13.57 -12.72 -43.98
N GLY A 18 12.91 -11.60 -44.26
CA GLY A 18 12.55 -11.06 -45.59
C GLY A 18 11.88 -9.70 -45.37
N ILE A 19 12.48 -8.52 -45.62
CA ILE A 19 13.01 -7.85 -46.84
C ILE A 19 11.92 -7.07 -47.63
N THR A 20 12.03 -5.72 -47.56
CA THR A 20 11.64 -4.60 -48.50
C THR A 20 10.16 -4.41 -48.90
N LEU A 21 9.63 -3.23 -49.31
CA LEU A 21 9.95 -1.77 -49.38
C LEU A 21 8.72 -1.12 -50.11
N MET A 22 8.60 0.22 -50.10
CA MET A 22 7.78 1.11 -50.98
C MET A 22 6.30 1.31 -50.55
N THR A 23 5.68 2.50 -50.53
CA THR A 23 6.00 3.84 -51.09
C THR A 23 5.12 4.93 -50.48
N LEU A 24 5.65 6.15 -50.50
CA LEU A 24 5.05 7.48 -50.33
C LEU A 24 3.82 7.77 -51.21
N PHE A 25 2.81 8.48 -50.69
CA PHE A 25 2.04 9.45 -51.47
C PHE A 25 1.54 10.62 -50.60
N LEU A 26 1.95 11.82 -51.01
CA LEU A 26 1.55 13.13 -50.53
C LEU A 26 0.54 13.68 -51.55
N MET A 27 -0.60 14.24 -51.12
CA MET A 27 -1.21 15.39 -51.82
C MET A 27 -2.32 16.06 -51.00
N THR A 28 -2.32 17.38 -51.14
CA THR A 28 -3.04 18.45 -50.46
C THR A 28 -4.47 18.67 -50.97
N GLY A 29 -5.31 19.32 -50.14
CA GLY A 29 -6.56 19.96 -50.57
C GLY A 29 -7.06 20.96 -49.53
N LEU A 30 -7.34 22.19 -49.96
CA LEU A 30 -7.59 23.40 -49.17
C LEU A 30 -9.09 23.74 -48.97
N VAL A 31 -9.33 24.59 -47.95
CA VAL A 31 -10.43 25.58 -47.73
C VAL A 31 -11.79 25.08 -47.24
N SER A 32 -12.17 25.49 -46.02
CA SER A 32 -13.24 26.49 -45.81
C SER A 32 -13.31 26.94 -44.35
N CYS A 33 -13.22 28.26 -44.13
CA CYS A 33 -13.52 28.92 -42.88
C CYS A 33 -15.00 28.75 -42.50
N ASN A 34 -15.27 28.52 -41.22
CA ASN A 34 -16.41 29.16 -40.57
C ASN A 34 -16.13 29.37 -39.09
N SER A 35 -16.48 30.56 -38.65
CA SER A 35 -16.32 31.13 -37.32
C SER A 35 -17.16 30.41 -36.26
N SER A 36 -16.54 30.07 -35.15
CA SER A 36 -17.20 30.15 -33.84
C SER A 36 -16.21 30.79 -32.87
N GLU A 37 -16.55 31.99 -32.41
CA GLU A 37 -15.84 32.69 -31.36
C GLU A 37 -15.96 31.87 -30.06
N ASP A 38 -14.83 31.46 -29.49
CA ASP A 38 -14.73 30.80 -28.19
C ASP A 38 -14.09 31.79 -27.21
N PRO A 39 -14.74 32.17 -26.08
CA PRO A 39 -14.48 33.43 -25.38
C PRO A 39 -13.29 33.44 -24.40
N ASN A 40 -12.22 32.67 -24.65
CA ASN A 40 -11.09 32.54 -23.70
C ASN A 40 -9.75 33.20 -24.13
N LEU A 41 -9.78 34.15 -25.07
CA LEU A 41 -8.57 34.86 -25.53
C LEU A 41 -8.62 36.39 -25.38
N THR A 42 -9.46 36.92 -24.49
CA THR A 42 -9.53 38.36 -24.14
C THR A 42 -8.32 38.89 -23.36
N TRP A 43 -7.29 38.08 -23.12
CA TRP A 43 -6.05 38.51 -22.46
C TRP A 43 -4.93 38.93 -23.44
N LEU A 44 -5.12 38.78 -24.77
CA LEU A 44 -4.11 39.09 -25.77
C LEU A 44 -4.30 40.45 -26.48
N LEU A 45 -4.98 41.41 -25.85
CA LEU A 45 -5.19 42.78 -26.38
C LEU A 45 -4.75 43.86 -25.39
N GLY A 46 -3.58 43.67 -24.77
CA GLY A 46 -3.00 44.62 -23.83
C GLY A 46 -1.50 44.81 -24.01
N LEU A 47 -1.03 45.04 -25.24
CA LEU A 47 0.37 45.41 -25.51
C LEU A 47 0.44 46.47 -26.61
N ALA A 48 -0.14 47.63 -26.32
CA ALA A 48 0.12 48.89 -27.03
C ALA A 48 -0.13 50.05 -26.06
N ASP A 49 0.84 50.30 -25.18
CA ASP A 49 1.32 51.63 -24.78
C ASP A 49 2.17 51.52 -23.52
N GLY A 50 3.36 52.12 -23.56
CA GLY A 50 4.29 52.11 -22.44
C GLY A 50 3.79 52.97 -21.28
N THR A 51 3.98 52.48 -20.06
CA THR A 51 4.47 53.26 -18.91
C THR A 51 4.83 52.29 -17.77
N SER A 52 5.87 52.66 -17.05
CA SER A 52 6.55 51.99 -15.95
C SER A 52 5.68 51.61 -14.74
N GLN A 53 5.82 50.39 -14.20
CA GLN A 53 6.17 50.16 -12.78
C GLN A 53 6.42 48.68 -12.45
N SER A 54 7.32 48.50 -11.48
CA SER A 54 7.75 47.28 -10.81
C SER A 54 6.64 46.37 -10.29
N THR A 55 6.84 45.05 -10.39
CA THR A 55 6.68 44.10 -9.27
C THR A 55 7.43 42.81 -9.60
N THR A 56 8.58 42.64 -8.95
CA THR A 56 9.15 41.33 -8.65
C THR A 56 8.16 40.58 -7.76
N GLY A 57 7.69 39.42 -8.22
CA GLY A 57 6.69 38.61 -7.53
C GLY A 57 6.62 37.23 -8.16
N GLN A 58 7.68 36.47 -7.90
CA GLN A 58 7.84 35.03 -8.07
C GLN A 58 6.52 34.26 -7.89
N VAL A 59 6.06 33.61 -8.96
CA VAL A 59 5.07 32.53 -8.86
C VAL A 59 5.76 31.38 -8.13
N SER A 60 5.34 31.11 -6.91
CA SER A 60 5.75 29.92 -6.16
C SER A 60 4.61 29.54 -5.21
N SER A 61 3.46 29.23 -5.78
CA SER A 61 2.61 28.18 -5.23
C SER A 61 3.00 26.91 -5.98
N THR A 62 3.85 26.09 -5.37
CA THR A 62 3.94 24.69 -5.79
C THR A 62 2.60 24.05 -5.42
N GLU A 63 1.62 24.18 -6.30
CA GLU A 63 0.41 23.37 -6.20
C GLU A 63 0.86 21.92 -6.24
N ILE A 64 0.54 21.21 -5.16
CA ILE A 64 0.82 19.80 -5.02
C ILE A 64 -0.19 19.07 -5.94
N PRO A 65 0.25 18.30 -6.94
CA PRO A 65 -0.60 17.79 -8.00
C PRO A 65 -1.31 16.48 -7.63
N PHE A 66 -1.65 16.29 -6.36
CA PHE A 66 -2.40 15.13 -5.90
C PHE A 66 -3.84 15.56 -5.60
N SER A 67 -4.80 14.73 -5.99
CA SER A 67 -6.12 14.74 -5.39
C SER A 67 -6.42 13.33 -4.92
N TYR A 68 -7.20 13.18 -3.86
CA TYR A 68 -7.66 11.86 -3.42
C TYR A 68 -9.18 11.89 -3.24
N ASN A 69 -9.78 10.72 -3.39
CA ASN A 69 -11.15 10.45 -3.04
C ASN A 69 -11.18 9.22 -2.12
N ILE A 70 -11.99 9.29 -1.07
CA ILE A 70 -12.31 8.13 -0.27
C ILE A 70 -13.70 7.68 -0.74
N ASP A 71 -13.72 6.73 -1.67
CA ASP A 71 -14.94 6.33 -2.37
C ASP A 71 -15.87 5.49 -1.50
N ASN A 72 -15.30 4.68 -0.60
CA ASN A 72 -16.10 3.80 0.26
C ASN A 72 -15.39 3.47 1.57
N ILE A 73 -16.02 3.83 2.69
CA ILE A 73 -15.72 3.27 4.00
C ILE A 73 -16.98 2.50 4.41
N GLN A 74 -16.91 1.17 4.40
CA GLN A 74 -17.99 0.38 4.96
C GLN A 74 -17.92 0.48 6.47
N GLN A 75 -18.76 1.34 7.03
CA GLN A 75 -18.89 1.46 8.47
C GLN A 75 -19.89 0.45 9.00
N GLY A 76 -19.54 -0.20 10.11
CA GLY A 76 -20.39 -1.16 10.78
C GLY A 76 -20.40 -0.95 12.27
N THR A 77 -21.58 -0.70 12.83
CA THR A 77 -21.79 -0.83 14.28
C THR A 77 -22.07 -2.31 14.55
N GLY A 78 -21.02 -3.06 14.87
CA GLY A 78 -21.16 -4.46 15.29
C GLY A 78 -21.78 -4.57 16.68
N ASP A 79 -22.42 -5.71 16.95
CA ASP A 79 -22.64 -6.16 18.32
C ASP A 79 -21.32 -6.17 19.09
N PHE A 80 -21.35 -6.11 20.42
CA PHE A 80 -20.15 -6.11 21.26
C PHE A 80 -19.12 -7.17 20.80
N VAL A 81 -17.96 -6.71 20.33
CA VAL A 81 -16.87 -7.55 19.83
C VAL A 81 -15.90 -7.82 20.98
N PHE A 82 -15.67 -9.10 21.29
CA PHE A 82 -14.71 -9.53 22.31
C PHE A 82 -13.26 -9.49 21.81
N GLU A 83 -13.05 -9.33 20.51
CA GLU A 83 -11.74 -9.21 19.90
C GLU A 83 -11.05 -7.91 20.34
N THR A 84 -9.76 -8.00 20.64
CA THR A 84 -8.95 -6.83 21.06
C THR A 84 -8.33 -6.09 19.88
N ASN A 85 -8.45 -6.65 18.68
CA ASN A 85 -8.02 -6.06 17.43
C ASN A 85 -9.17 -6.05 16.41
N LYS A 86 -9.01 -5.21 15.39
CA LYS A 86 -9.82 -5.20 14.19
C LYS A 86 -8.89 -5.33 12.98
N SER A 87 -9.35 -6.08 11.99
CA SER A 87 -8.67 -6.26 10.72
C SER A 87 -9.47 -5.56 9.64
N ILE A 88 -8.84 -4.59 8.98
CA ILE A 88 -9.46 -3.71 7.99
C ILE A 88 -8.86 -4.06 6.64
N PRO A 89 -9.62 -4.71 5.74
CA PRO A 89 -9.25 -4.80 4.34
C PRO A 89 -9.15 -3.39 3.76
N VAL A 90 -8.01 -3.11 3.13
CA VAL A 90 -7.70 -1.84 2.50
C VAL A 90 -7.44 -2.05 1.01
N GLU A 91 -8.05 -1.20 0.20
CA GLU A 91 -7.86 -1.15 -1.25
C GLU A 91 -7.48 0.27 -1.62
N ILE A 92 -6.26 0.45 -2.12
CA ILE A 92 -5.73 1.74 -2.52
C ILE A 92 -5.47 1.69 -4.02
N LEU A 93 -6.13 2.56 -4.77
CA LEU A 93 -5.90 2.74 -6.20
C LEU A 93 -5.10 4.02 -6.43
N VAL A 94 -3.95 3.92 -7.09
CA VAL A 94 -3.16 5.06 -7.53
C VAL A 94 -3.23 5.17 -9.05
N GLU A 95 -3.80 6.26 -9.55
CA GLU A 95 -4.02 6.48 -10.98
C GLU A 95 -3.53 7.85 -11.45
N ASP A 96 -3.00 7.92 -12.67
CA ASP A 96 -2.73 9.15 -13.43
C ASP A 96 -3.81 9.34 -14.52
N PRO A 97 -3.85 10.48 -15.25
CA PRO A 97 -4.84 10.68 -16.31
C PRO A 97 -4.82 9.65 -17.45
N ASP A 98 -3.75 8.88 -17.60
CA ASP A 98 -3.55 7.88 -18.65
C ASP A 98 -3.74 6.43 -18.14
N GLY A 99 -3.84 6.20 -16.83
CA GLY A 99 -4.17 4.90 -16.23
C GLY A 99 -3.54 4.66 -14.85
N GLY A 100 -3.58 3.40 -14.40
CA GLY A 100 -2.98 2.96 -13.14
C GLY A 100 -1.47 3.15 -13.12
N VAL A 101 -0.93 3.50 -11.95
CA VAL A 101 0.50 3.75 -11.77
C VAL A 101 1.14 2.56 -11.09
N GLN A 102 1.94 1.79 -11.82
CA GLN A 102 2.70 0.66 -11.28
C GLN A 102 3.93 1.11 -10.48
N GLY A 103 4.33 0.33 -9.49
CA GLY A 103 5.62 0.55 -8.82
C GLY A 103 5.58 1.68 -7.79
N THR A 104 4.39 2.23 -7.49
CA THR A 104 4.24 3.31 -6.52
C THR A 104 4.16 2.74 -5.13
N ARG A 105 4.92 3.34 -4.21
CA ARG A 105 4.93 2.95 -2.81
C ARG A 105 3.71 3.49 -2.09
N VAL A 106 3.04 2.59 -1.38
CA VAL A 106 1.89 2.88 -0.53
C VAL A 106 2.20 2.36 0.88
N LEU A 107 2.14 3.25 1.86
CA LEU A 107 2.21 2.91 3.28
C LEU A 107 0.92 3.30 3.98
N ILE A 108 0.58 2.55 5.01
CA ILE A 108 -0.38 2.96 6.01
C ILE A 108 0.35 2.98 7.34
N ARG A 109 0.25 4.11 8.03
CA ARG A 109 0.86 4.33 9.34
C ARG A 109 -0.22 4.53 10.39
N ASP A 110 0.17 4.39 11.64
CA ASP A 110 -0.67 4.77 12.77
C ASP A 110 -0.95 6.28 12.77
N ALA A 111 -1.84 6.71 13.68
CA ALA A 111 -2.26 8.11 13.80
C ALA A 111 -1.10 9.11 13.98
N ASN A 112 0.01 8.66 14.57
CA ASN A 112 1.18 9.49 14.83
C ASN A 112 2.21 9.48 13.70
N GLY A 113 2.06 8.59 12.70
CA GLY A 113 3.00 8.42 11.60
C GLY A 113 4.28 7.66 11.97
N GLU A 114 4.40 7.18 13.20
CA GLU A 114 5.63 6.54 13.69
C GLU A 114 5.72 5.08 13.26
N ARG A 115 4.57 4.40 13.16
CA ARG A 115 4.51 2.95 12.95
C ARG A 115 3.93 2.59 11.60
N VAL A 116 4.59 1.68 10.87
CA VAL A 116 4.04 1.05 9.67
C VAL A 116 3.03 -0.03 10.05
N LEU A 117 1.81 0.12 9.57
CA LEU A 117 0.71 -0.83 9.70
C LEU A 117 0.56 -1.70 8.45
N PHE A 118 0.91 -1.15 7.29
CA PHE A 118 0.89 -1.82 5.99
C PHE A 118 1.86 -1.13 5.05
N ARG A 119 2.47 -1.90 4.16
CA ARG A 119 3.31 -1.41 3.05
C ARG A 119 3.08 -2.31 1.85
N ALA A 120 2.94 -1.69 0.68
CA ALA A 120 2.87 -2.38 -0.59
C ALA A 120 3.31 -1.46 -1.75
N VAL A 121 3.65 -2.10 -2.85
CA VAL A 121 3.90 -1.49 -4.15
C VAL A 121 2.69 -1.76 -5.05
N THR A 122 2.26 -0.76 -5.81
CA THR A 122 1.12 -0.88 -6.71
C THR A 122 1.39 -1.79 -7.90
N ASP A 123 0.37 -2.55 -8.29
CA ASP A 123 0.41 -3.42 -9.48
C ASP A 123 0.29 -2.65 -10.81
N GLU A 124 0.28 -3.37 -11.94
CA GLU A 124 0.14 -2.78 -13.29
C GLU A 124 -1.13 -1.91 -13.46
N ALA A 125 -2.16 -2.16 -12.65
CA ALA A 125 -3.41 -1.42 -12.67
C ALA A 125 -3.45 -0.32 -11.59
N GLY A 126 -2.36 -0.09 -10.86
CA GLY A 126 -2.25 0.93 -9.82
C GLY A 126 -2.79 0.50 -8.45
N ASN A 127 -3.13 -0.78 -8.26
CA ASN A 127 -3.75 -1.24 -7.01
C ASN A 127 -2.69 -1.68 -5.99
N ALA A 128 -2.88 -1.26 -4.74
CA ALA A 128 -2.26 -1.81 -3.55
C ALA A 128 -3.37 -2.31 -2.62
N THR A 129 -3.38 -3.62 -2.33
CA THR A 129 -4.45 -4.24 -1.53
C THR A 129 -3.86 -5.03 -0.38
N GLY A 130 -4.55 -5.04 0.76
CA GLY A 130 -4.07 -5.75 1.93
C GLY A 130 -5.02 -5.70 3.10
N VAL A 131 -4.52 -6.13 4.26
CA VAL A 131 -5.26 -6.08 5.52
C VAL A 131 -4.42 -5.34 6.54
N VAL A 132 -5.01 -4.32 7.15
CA VAL A 132 -4.44 -3.58 8.27
C VAL A 132 -5.01 -4.14 9.56
N THR A 133 -4.18 -4.69 10.43
CA THR A 133 -4.60 -5.11 11.77
C THR A 133 -4.15 -4.10 12.80
N VAL A 134 -5.11 -3.53 13.52
CA VAL A 134 -4.91 -2.53 14.56
C VAL A 134 -5.69 -2.91 15.82
N ASN A 135 -5.36 -2.29 16.94
CA ASN A 135 -6.13 -2.46 18.16
C ASN A 135 -7.53 -1.84 18.01
N GLN A 136 -8.51 -2.32 18.77
CA GLN A 136 -9.89 -1.80 18.69
C GLN A 136 -10.00 -0.30 19.03
N ASP A 137 -9.12 0.21 19.88
CA ASP A 137 -9.09 1.61 20.33
C ASP A 137 -8.43 2.56 19.32
N GLU A 138 -7.77 2.05 18.28
CA GLU A 138 -7.21 2.88 17.21
C GLU A 138 -8.34 3.47 16.36
N GLN A 139 -8.39 4.80 16.27
CA GLN A 139 -9.46 5.54 15.60
C GLN A 139 -9.03 6.17 14.28
N SER A 140 -7.72 6.32 14.05
CA SER A 140 -7.19 6.92 12.83
C SER A 140 -5.93 6.23 12.35
N ALA A 141 -5.74 6.27 11.04
CA ALA A 141 -4.51 5.86 10.36
C ALA A 141 -4.16 6.91 9.30
N VAL A 142 -2.89 6.95 8.88
CA VAL A 142 -2.42 7.85 7.83
C VAL A 142 -1.95 7.02 6.65
N ILE A 143 -2.58 7.20 5.50
CA ILE A 143 -2.09 6.64 4.24
C ILE A 143 -1.03 7.60 3.69
N GLU A 144 0.13 7.07 3.40
CA GLU A 144 1.24 7.77 2.76
C GLU A 144 1.46 7.16 1.38
N VAL A 145 1.26 7.96 0.33
CA VAL A 145 1.59 7.56 -1.04
C VAL A 145 2.76 8.40 -1.50
N GLU A 146 3.88 7.74 -1.80
CA GLU A 146 5.04 8.41 -2.39
C GLU A 146 5.10 8.10 -3.87
N TYR A 147 5.02 9.15 -4.68
CA TYR A 147 5.18 9.06 -6.12
C TYR A 147 6.19 10.08 -6.60
N ASN A 148 7.27 9.59 -7.20
CA ASN A 148 8.37 10.39 -7.75
C ASN A 148 8.95 11.42 -6.75
N GLY A 149 9.20 10.99 -5.51
CA GLY A 149 9.81 11.81 -4.45
C GLY A 149 8.91 12.89 -3.87
N GLN A 150 7.63 12.90 -4.25
CA GLN A 150 6.61 13.69 -3.58
C GLN A 150 5.66 12.77 -2.81
N THR A 151 5.30 13.19 -1.61
CA THR A 151 4.49 12.39 -0.69
C THR A 151 3.12 13.02 -0.50
N LEU A 152 2.06 12.24 -0.67
CA LEU A 152 0.71 12.56 -0.26
C LEU A 152 0.41 11.88 1.07
N TYR A 153 -0.19 12.62 1.99
CA TYR A 153 -0.77 12.10 3.23
C TYR A 153 -2.30 12.17 3.15
N VAL A 154 -2.96 11.06 3.45
CA VAL A 154 -4.42 10.96 3.53
C VAL A 154 -4.79 10.43 4.90
N ASP A 155 -5.46 11.26 5.70
CA ASP A 155 -6.01 10.84 6.98
C ASP A 155 -7.20 9.89 6.75
N LEU A 156 -7.18 8.75 7.45
CA LEU A 156 -8.23 7.75 7.40
C LEU A 156 -8.85 7.61 8.79
N ASP A 157 -10.14 7.91 8.91
CA ASP A 157 -10.93 7.57 10.09
C ASP A 157 -11.25 6.06 10.05
N ILE A 158 -10.71 5.32 11.00
CA ILE A 158 -10.87 3.87 11.14
C ILE A 158 -11.76 3.48 12.33
N THR A 159 -12.48 4.43 12.95
CA THR A 159 -13.26 4.21 14.18
C THR A 159 -14.16 2.98 14.09
N ASP A 160 -15.06 2.93 13.10
CA ASP A 160 -16.05 1.85 12.92
C ASP A 160 -15.91 1.18 11.53
N VAL A 161 -14.69 0.98 11.04
CA VAL A 161 -14.44 0.57 9.66
C VAL A 161 -14.33 -0.94 9.50
N LEU A 162 -15.13 -1.49 8.59
CA LEU A 162 -15.08 -2.90 8.15
C LEU A 162 -14.28 -3.09 6.86
N GLN A 163 -14.21 -2.07 6.01
CA GLN A 163 -13.42 -2.04 4.77
C GLN A 163 -13.20 -0.58 4.37
N ALA A 164 -12.02 -0.25 3.85
CA ALA A 164 -11.71 1.06 3.28
C ALA A 164 -11.20 0.93 1.85
N THR A 165 -11.82 1.68 0.93
CA THR A 165 -11.35 1.87 -0.45
C THR A 165 -10.99 3.34 -0.65
N VAL A 166 -9.74 3.60 -1.03
CA VAL A 166 -9.19 4.94 -1.21
C VAL A 166 -8.59 5.06 -2.61
N THR A 167 -9.01 6.08 -3.35
CA THR A 167 -8.51 6.37 -4.69
C THR A 167 -7.65 7.62 -4.65
N VAL A 168 -6.42 7.52 -5.15
CA VAL A 168 -5.43 8.59 -5.22
C VAL A 168 -5.14 8.91 -6.67
N LEU A 169 -5.43 10.15 -7.06
CA LEU A 169 -5.20 10.70 -8.40
C LEU A 169 -3.91 11.53 -8.42
N VAL A 170 -2.96 11.15 -9.27
CA VAL A 170 -1.67 11.83 -9.42
C VAL A 170 -1.62 12.58 -10.75
N ARG A 171 -1.41 13.90 -10.73
CA ARG A 171 -1.54 14.77 -11.92
C ARG A 171 -0.22 15.24 -12.53
N VAL A 172 0.92 14.85 -11.97
CA VAL A 172 2.25 15.25 -12.48
C VAL A 172 3.10 14.03 -12.76
N ARG A 173 3.70 14.01 -13.96
CA ARG A 173 4.79 13.13 -14.33
C ARG A 173 6.11 13.80 -13.97
N ALA A 174 6.96 13.13 -13.22
CA ALA A 174 8.31 13.57 -12.93
C ALA A 174 9.33 12.52 -13.40
N ASP A 175 10.56 12.97 -13.63
CA ASP A 175 11.64 12.11 -14.12
C ASP A 175 12.00 11.05 -13.06
N VAL A 176 12.07 9.80 -13.50
CA VAL A 176 12.37 8.63 -12.66
C VAL A 176 13.82 8.73 -12.18
N SER A 177 14.01 8.84 -10.86
CA SER A 177 15.30 8.57 -10.25
C SER A 177 15.34 7.11 -9.85
N GLU A 178 16.30 6.35 -10.39
CA GLU A 178 16.51 4.97 -9.93
C GLU A 178 17.00 5.01 -8.47
N ILE A 179 16.25 4.34 -7.61
CA ILE A 179 16.60 4.09 -6.20
C ILE A 179 17.24 2.70 -6.15
N ALA A 180 18.16 2.46 -5.23
CA ALA A 180 18.77 1.15 -5.07
C ALA A 180 17.72 0.13 -4.62
N ASP A 181 17.64 -0.99 -5.33
CA ASP A 181 16.76 -2.14 -5.09
C ASP A 181 17.59 -3.37 -5.51
N ALA A 182 18.16 -4.05 -4.51
CA ALA A 182 19.19 -5.07 -4.73
C ALA A 182 18.65 -6.45 -5.10
N ASP A 183 17.41 -6.76 -4.75
CA ASP A 183 16.74 -8.02 -5.10
C ASP A 183 15.65 -7.88 -6.19
N GLY A 184 15.28 -6.66 -6.52
CA GLY A 184 14.40 -6.34 -7.64
C GLY A 184 12.92 -6.58 -7.35
N ASP A 185 12.53 -6.55 -6.07
CA ASP A 185 11.14 -6.77 -5.66
C ASP A 185 10.25 -5.50 -5.79
N GLY A 186 10.88 -4.36 -6.09
CA GLY A 186 10.24 -3.06 -6.29
C GLY A 186 10.17 -2.18 -5.05
N VAL A 187 10.69 -2.63 -3.90
CA VAL A 187 10.85 -1.82 -2.68
C VAL A 187 12.31 -1.35 -2.56
N PRO A 188 12.56 -0.04 -2.36
CA PRO A 188 13.91 0.46 -2.18
C PRO A 188 14.66 -0.15 -0.98
N ASP A 189 15.96 -0.43 -1.13
CA ASP A 189 16.83 -1.05 -0.10
C ASP A 189 16.77 -0.36 1.27
N ASN A 190 16.53 0.96 1.31
CA ASN A 190 16.46 1.75 2.54
C ASN A 190 15.12 1.63 3.28
N GLU A 191 14.12 1.04 2.64
CA GLU A 191 12.75 0.88 3.11
C GLU A 191 12.30 -0.58 3.14
N ASP A 192 13.11 -1.46 2.56
CA ASP A 192 12.93 -2.90 2.62
C ASP A 192 13.54 -3.47 3.91
N ASP A 193 12.74 -4.25 4.64
CA ASP A 193 13.21 -4.97 5.84
C ASP A 193 14.06 -6.20 5.47
N TYR A 194 14.00 -6.63 4.21
CA TYR A 194 14.70 -7.76 3.62
C TYR A 194 15.35 -7.44 2.26
N PRO A 195 16.32 -6.48 2.16
CA PRO A 195 16.87 -5.97 0.89
C PRO A 195 17.61 -6.96 -0.04
N GLN A 196 17.57 -8.26 0.25
CA GLN A 196 18.26 -9.32 -0.49
C GLN A 196 17.36 -10.57 -0.65
N ASP A 197 16.08 -10.49 -0.29
CA ASP A 197 15.10 -11.58 -0.36
C ASP A 197 13.87 -11.11 -1.15
N PRO A 198 13.79 -11.41 -2.47
CA PRO A 198 12.73 -10.86 -3.33
C PRO A 198 11.33 -11.39 -3.02
N ASP A 199 11.20 -12.36 -2.11
CA ASP A 199 9.92 -12.91 -1.67
C ASP A 199 9.37 -12.18 -0.43
N ARG A 200 10.14 -11.32 0.24
CA ARG A 200 9.75 -10.60 1.47
C ARG A 200 10.22 -9.15 1.38
N ALA A 201 9.38 -8.23 1.78
CA ALA A 201 9.70 -6.79 1.75
C ALA A 201 9.49 -6.09 3.10
N THR A 202 8.62 -6.65 3.96
CA THR A 202 8.10 -5.93 5.13
C THR A 202 7.90 -6.83 6.34
N VAL A 203 8.25 -6.33 7.52
CA VAL A 203 7.91 -6.94 8.81
C VAL A 203 6.90 -6.06 9.56
N VAL A 204 5.74 -6.62 9.89
CA VAL A 204 4.72 -5.96 10.73
C VAL A 204 4.56 -6.72 12.05
N ARG A 205 4.61 -6.00 13.18
CA ARG A 205 4.40 -6.56 14.52
C ARG A 205 2.98 -6.31 15.02
N VAL A 206 2.32 -7.34 15.55
CA VAL A 206 0.94 -7.29 16.07
C VAL A 206 0.82 -7.95 17.46
N PRO A 207 0.39 -7.23 18.52
CA PRO A 207 0.19 -5.79 18.53
C PRO A 207 1.53 -5.09 18.27
N ALA A 208 1.45 -3.88 17.76
CA ALA A 208 2.63 -3.05 17.53
C ALA A 208 3.60 -2.99 18.71
N GLU A 209 3.04 -2.78 19.90
CA GLU A 209 3.78 -2.71 21.16
C GLU A 209 3.16 -3.67 22.19
N GLY A 210 3.98 -4.06 23.16
CA GLY A 210 3.52 -4.96 24.22
C GLY A 210 3.07 -6.32 23.67
N PHE A 211 1.95 -6.82 24.17
CA PHE A 211 1.42 -8.14 23.86
C PHE A 211 -0.09 -8.15 24.10
N TYR A 212 -0.78 -9.06 23.42
CA TYR A 212 -2.10 -9.47 23.86
C TYR A 212 -1.97 -10.33 25.12
N ARG A 213 -2.90 -10.18 26.06
CA ARG A 213 -3.01 -11.08 27.21
C ARG A 213 -4.29 -11.88 27.08
N VAL A 214 -4.14 -13.18 26.93
CA VAL A 214 -5.27 -14.11 26.84
C VAL A 214 -5.34 -14.88 28.15
N ALA A 215 -6.50 -14.80 28.80
CA ALA A 215 -6.81 -15.53 30.02
C ALA A 215 -7.85 -16.61 29.72
N TYR A 216 -7.64 -17.79 30.29
CA TYR A 216 -8.51 -18.95 30.14
C TYR A 216 -9.05 -19.36 31.50
N GLU A 217 -10.28 -19.90 31.50
CA GLU A 217 -10.86 -20.66 32.60
C GLU A 217 -10.80 -22.15 32.26
N ASP A 218 -10.57 -23.03 33.24
CA ASP A 218 -10.28 -24.44 32.98
C ASP A 218 -11.45 -25.43 33.24
N LEU A 219 -12.57 -24.94 33.78
CA LEU A 219 -13.70 -25.78 34.16
C LEU A 219 -14.71 -26.05 33.03
N TYR A 220 -14.46 -25.60 31.80
CA TYR A 220 -15.36 -25.84 30.66
C TYR A 220 -15.71 -27.35 30.52
N PRO A 221 -17.00 -27.73 30.34
CA PRO A 221 -18.17 -26.89 30.07
C PRO A 221 -18.90 -26.37 31.31
N LYS A 222 -18.39 -26.64 32.52
CA LYS A 222 -18.92 -26.04 33.75
C LYS A 222 -18.42 -24.60 33.85
N ARG A 223 -19.17 -23.79 34.59
CA ARG A 223 -18.78 -22.42 34.91
C ARG A 223 -17.65 -22.44 35.95
N GLY A 224 -16.57 -21.69 35.69
CA GLY A 224 -15.51 -21.39 36.65
C GLY A 224 -15.91 -20.34 37.69
N ASP A 225 -14.96 -19.92 38.52
CA ASP A 225 -15.16 -18.86 39.51
C ASP A 225 -14.92 -17.44 38.95
N ALA A 226 -14.47 -17.35 37.69
CA ALA A 226 -14.33 -16.14 36.90
C ALA A 226 -13.31 -15.13 37.47
N ASP A 227 -12.24 -15.63 38.09
CA ASP A 227 -11.09 -14.83 38.47
C ASP A 227 -10.07 -14.66 37.31
N PHE A 228 -10.26 -15.39 36.20
CA PHE A 228 -9.48 -15.35 34.97
C PHE A 228 -7.98 -15.52 35.17
N ASN A 229 -7.58 -16.31 36.17
CA ASN A 229 -6.18 -16.61 36.44
C ASN A 229 -5.80 -18.10 36.32
N ASP A 230 -6.75 -18.98 35.98
CA ASP A 230 -6.48 -20.42 35.81
C ASP A 230 -5.29 -20.66 34.89
N TYR A 231 -5.27 -19.98 33.74
CA TYR A 231 -4.12 -19.92 32.84
C TYR A 231 -4.08 -18.61 32.05
N VAL A 232 -2.93 -17.92 32.07
CA VAL A 232 -2.74 -16.63 31.38
C VAL A 232 -1.49 -16.68 30.50
N VAL A 233 -1.63 -16.29 29.24
CA VAL A 233 -0.54 -16.22 28.25
C VAL A 233 -0.46 -14.83 27.63
N GLN A 234 0.76 -14.39 27.36
CA GLN A 234 1.03 -13.22 26.53
C GLN A 234 1.39 -13.66 25.12
N VAL A 235 0.82 -12.99 24.12
CA VAL A 235 1.02 -13.30 22.71
C VAL A 235 1.35 -12.06 21.91
N TYR A 236 2.30 -12.15 21.00
CA TYR A 236 2.46 -11.21 19.89
C TYR A 236 2.92 -11.96 18.64
N HIS A 237 2.78 -11.29 17.50
CA HIS A 237 3.02 -11.83 16.17
C HIS A 237 3.95 -10.91 15.39
N GLU A 238 4.76 -11.50 14.51
CA GLU A 238 5.49 -10.83 13.44
C GLU A 238 5.03 -11.43 12.11
N GLN A 239 4.64 -10.57 11.18
CA GLN A 239 4.15 -10.92 9.85
C GLN A 239 5.16 -10.44 8.82
N ASP A 240 5.70 -11.36 8.04
CA ASP A 240 6.51 -11.04 6.88
C ASP A 240 5.61 -10.93 5.67
N LEU A 241 5.60 -9.77 5.02
CA LEU A 241 4.81 -9.49 3.83
C LEU A 241 5.73 -9.34 2.62
N ASN A 242 5.28 -9.73 1.43
CA ASN A 242 5.97 -9.46 0.17
C ASN A 242 5.75 -8.01 -0.30
N ALA A 243 6.39 -7.61 -1.40
CA ALA A 243 6.24 -6.27 -1.99
C ALA A 243 4.79 -5.88 -2.33
N SER A 244 3.89 -6.86 -2.56
CA SER A 244 2.46 -6.60 -2.76
C SER A 244 1.64 -6.55 -1.46
N GLY A 245 2.28 -6.57 -0.30
CA GLY A 245 1.62 -6.54 1.02
C GLY A 245 0.95 -7.86 1.44
N LYS A 246 1.27 -8.98 0.78
CA LYS A 246 0.67 -10.29 1.09
C LYS A 246 1.52 -11.06 2.10
N LEU A 247 0.88 -11.72 3.06
CA LEU A 247 1.53 -12.53 4.08
C LEU A 247 2.31 -13.71 3.47
N VAL A 248 3.59 -13.80 3.82
CA VAL A 248 4.53 -14.85 3.43
C VAL A 248 4.85 -15.74 4.62
N GLU A 249 5.12 -15.15 5.79
CA GLU A 249 5.43 -15.88 7.03
C GLU A 249 4.77 -15.22 8.24
N LEU A 250 4.24 -16.05 9.15
CA LEU A 250 3.72 -15.62 10.44
C LEU A 250 4.53 -16.28 11.57
N ARG A 251 5.17 -15.45 12.39
CA ARG A 251 5.91 -15.87 13.59
C ARG A 251 5.14 -15.43 14.82
N SER A 252 4.79 -16.39 15.69
CA SER A 252 3.99 -16.13 16.88
C SER A 252 4.75 -16.48 18.14
N TYR A 253 4.74 -15.57 19.11
CA TYR A 253 5.53 -15.66 20.34
C TYR A 253 4.59 -15.75 21.55
N TYR A 254 4.79 -16.78 22.38
CA TYR A 254 3.93 -17.08 23.53
C TYR A 254 4.73 -17.11 24.82
N THR A 255 4.30 -16.34 25.81
CA THR A 255 4.91 -16.33 27.15
C THR A 255 3.85 -16.69 28.18
N HIS A 256 4.05 -17.80 28.90
CA HIS A 256 3.20 -18.22 30.01
C HIS A 256 3.40 -17.29 31.21
N ILE A 257 2.33 -16.70 31.75
CA ILE A 257 2.41 -15.67 32.82
C ILE A 257 1.84 -16.15 34.15
N ALA A 258 0.72 -16.87 34.13
CA ALA A 258 0.08 -17.35 35.34
C ALA A 258 -0.54 -18.73 35.12
N LYS A 259 -0.54 -19.49 36.22
CA LYS A 259 -1.27 -20.75 36.39
C LYS A 259 -1.84 -20.74 37.81
N GLY A 260 -3.06 -20.24 37.97
CA GLY A 260 -3.77 -20.20 39.25
C GLY A 260 -4.54 -21.49 39.58
N ALA A 261 -4.78 -22.32 38.56
CA ALA A 261 -5.54 -23.55 38.70
C ALA A 261 -4.71 -24.75 39.16
N GLY A 262 -5.41 -25.73 39.76
CA GLY A 262 -4.81 -26.97 40.27
C GLY A 262 -4.55 -28.04 39.21
N TYR A 263 -5.23 -28.00 38.06
CA TYR A 263 -5.01 -28.94 36.96
C TYR A 263 -3.74 -28.60 36.17
N ASP A 264 -3.24 -29.56 35.39
CA ASP A 264 -2.17 -29.30 34.42
C ASP A 264 -2.76 -28.92 33.07
N HIS A 265 -2.24 -27.87 32.46
CA HIS A 265 -2.72 -27.33 31.19
C HIS A 265 -1.68 -27.50 30.09
N THR A 266 -2.14 -27.75 28.87
CA THR A 266 -1.33 -27.70 27.65
C THR A 266 -1.95 -26.69 26.68
N LEU A 267 -1.14 -25.76 26.19
CA LEU A 267 -1.56 -24.84 25.14
C LEU A 267 -1.39 -25.52 23.79
N HIS A 268 -2.50 -25.63 23.05
CA HIS A 268 -2.50 -26.12 21.67
C HIS A 268 -2.86 -24.97 20.73
N LEU A 269 -2.15 -24.89 19.61
CA LEU A 269 -2.43 -23.96 18.52
C LEU A 269 -2.91 -24.77 17.32
N ALA A 270 -3.98 -24.31 16.68
CA ALA A 270 -4.45 -24.81 15.41
C ALA A 270 -4.40 -23.65 14.41
N LEU A 271 -3.78 -23.90 13.26
CA LEU A 271 -3.66 -22.97 12.13
C LEU A 271 -4.60 -23.43 11.01
#